data_AF-A0A1R1CQZ8-F1
#
_entry.id   AF-A0A1R1CQZ8-F1
#
_cell.length_a   1.000
_cell.length_b   1.000
_cell.length_c   1.000
_cell.angle_alpha   90.00
_cell.angle_beta   90.00
_cell.angle_gamma   90.00
#
_symmetry.space_group_name_H-M   'P 1'
#
loop_
_entity.id
_entity.type
_entity.pdbx_description
1 polymer ?
#
loop_
_entity_poly.entity_id
_entity_poly.type
_entity_poly.pdbx_seq_one_letter_code
_entity_poly.pdbx_strand_id
1 'polypeptide(L)'
;MIASFMLGMNSIFQFINIYVNDGLEALGFLFFLSALFAITIFIILLVDLFNKNHRVVRAKYVSKYKNIIYVLKENGQVKKIRIFAPEMLHHFSSHQQVEVTLSAIAQIPMNIIVVETDGN
;
A
#
# COMPACT_ATOMS: atom_id res chain seq x y z
N MET A 1 -13.90 -41.62 23.44
CA MET A 1 -14.44 -40.33 22.98
C MET A 1 -14.38 -39.27 24.09
N ILE A 2 -14.98 -39.51 25.26
CA ILE A 2 -14.93 -38.58 26.42
C ILE A 2 -13.50 -38.37 26.95
N ALA A 3 -12.70 -39.43 27.06
CA ALA A 3 -11.30 -39.31 27.51
C ALA A 3 -10.43 -38.46 26.55
N SER A 4 -10.62 -38.60 25.24
CA SER A 4 -9.92 -37.81 24.23
C SER A 4 -10.32 -36.33 24.28
N PHE A 5 -11.61 -36.06 24.55
CA PHE A 5 -12.11 -34.70 24.76
C PHE A 5 -11.52 -34.06 26.04
N MET A 6 -11.47 -34.82 27.15
CA MET A 6 -10.87 -34.36 28.40
C MET A 6 -9.36 -34.08 28.27
N LEU A 7 -8.63 -34.92 27.54
CA LEU A 7 -7.22 -34.68 27.23
C LEU A 7 -7.04 -33.44 26.36
N GLY A 8 -7.88 -33.26 25.33
CA GLY A 8 -7.85 -32.07 24.48
C GLY A 8 -8.13 -30.78 25.27
N MET A 9 -9.14 -30.78 26.15
CA MET A 9 -9.41 -29.62 27.00
C MET A 9 -8.28 -29.35 27.98
N ASN A 10 -7.69 -30.38 28.59
CA ASN A 10 -6.57 -30.23 29.51
C ASN A 10 -5.35 -29.57 28.83
N SER A 11 -5.04 -29.95 27.58
CA SER A 11 -3.98 -29.32 26.80
C SER A 11 -4.27 -27.84 26.51
N ILE A 12 -5.52 -27.48 26.24
CA ILE A 12 -5.94 -26.09 26.03
C ILE A 12 -5.79 -25.29 27.34
N PHE A 13 -6.22 -25.84 28.48
CA PHE A 13 -6.08 -25.18 29.77
C PHE A 13 -4.62 -25.03 30.20
N GLN A 14 -3.76 -26.02 29.93
CA GLN A 14 -2.32 -25.91 30.18
C GLN A 14 -1.67 -24.86 29.28
N PHE A 15 -2.05 -24.82 28.00
CA PHE A 15 -1.57 -23.79 27.07
C PHE A 15 -1.95 -22.39 27.54
N ILE A 16 -3.21 -22.19 27.94
CA ILE A 16 -3.69 -20.91 28.49
C ILE A 16 -2.98 -20.60 29.81
N ASN A 17 -2.81 -21.57 30.72
CA ASN A 17 -2.20 -21.34 32.02
C ASN A 17 -0.72 -20.96 31.92
N ILE A 18 0.04 -21.58 31.01
CA ILE A 18 1.42 -21.20 30.70
C ILE A 18 1.45 -19.77 30.13
N TYR A 19 0.62 -19.48 29.13
CA TYR A 19 0.59 -18.15 28.52
C TYR A 19 0.08 -17.03 29.45
N VAL A 20 -0.82 -17.33 30.39
CA VAL A 20 -1.40 -16.35 31.31
C VAL A 20 -0.51 -16.10 32.53
N ASN A 21 0.20 -17.13 33.04
CA ASN A 21 1.13 -16.95 34.16
C ASN A 21 2.50 -16.43 33.74
N ASP A 22 3.01 -16.79 32.56
CA ASP A 22 4.31 -16.31 32.06
C ASP A 22 4.17 -15.01 31.25
N GLY A 23 3.34 -14.07 31.73
CA GLY A 23 2.88 -12.90 30.95
C GLY A 23 3.94 -12.11 30.19
N LEU A 24 5.21 -12.14 30.62
CA LEU A 24 6.35 -11.57 29.91
C LEU A 24 6.73 -12.33 28.63
N GLU A 25 6.73 -13.67 28.66
CA GLU A 25 7.05 -14.53 27.51
C GLU A 25 5.91 -14.52 26.48
N ALA A 26 4.65 -14.53 26.94
CA ALA A 26 3.48 -14.38 26.08
C ALA A 26 3.47 -13.03 25.34
N LEU A 27 3.82 -11.94 26.02
CA LEU A 27 4.04 -10.64 25.39
C LEU A 27 5.17 -10.69 24.36
N GLY A 28 6.30 -11.31 24.70
CA GLY A 28 7.43 -11.50 23.79
C GLY A 28 7.03 -12.24 22.50
N PHE A 29 6.25 -13.31 22.64
CA PHE A 29 5.72 -14.07 21.49
C PHE A 29 4.78 -13.24 20.62
N LEU A 30 3.87 -12.44 21.22
CA LEU A 30 3.00 -11.54 20.47
C LEU A 30 3.79 -10.46 19.73
N PHE A 31 4.82 -9.89 20.35
CA PHE A 31 5.72 -8.94 19.68
C PHE A 31 6.47 -9.59 18.53
N PHE A 32 6.97 -10.81 18.70
CA PHE A 32 7.63 -11.58 17.65
C PHE A 32 6.68 -11.85 16.47
N LEU A 33 5.45 -12.27 16.74
CA LEU A 33 4.45 -12.52 15.71
C LEU A 33 4.05 -11.23 14.97
N SER A 34 3.89 -10.13 15.70
CA SER A 34 3.64 -8.80 15.13
C SER A 34 4.78 -8.33 14.23
N ALA A 35 6.03 -8.52 14.67
CA ALA A 35 7.22 -8.18 13.88
C ALA A 35 7.32 -9.02 12.60
N LEU A 36 7.05 -10.33 12.67
CA LEU A 36 6.99 -11.19 11.49
C LEU A 36 5.95 -10.70 10.49
N PHE A 37 4.74 -10.40 10.97
CA PHE A 37 3.67 -9.88 10.11
C PHE A 37 4.05 -8.54 9.47
N ALA A 38 4.65 -7.63 10.24
CA ALA A 38 5.14 -6.35 9.73
C ALA A 38 6.23 -6.54 8.65
N ILE A 39 7.18 -7.46 8.85
CA ILE A 39 8.21 -7.80 7.87
C ILE A 39 7.58 -8.37 6.60
N THR A 40 6.60 -9.27 6.71
CA THR A 40 5.89 -9.80 5.55
C THR A 40 5.22 -8.69 4.74
N ILE A 41 4.49 -7.77 5.40
CA ILE A 41 3.89 -6.61 4.72
C ILE A 41 4.97 -5.75 4.06
N PHE A 42 6.07 -5.49 4.75
CA PHE A 42 7.16 -4.67 4.25
C PHE A 42 7.79 -5.27 2.98
N ILE A 43 8.03 -6.58 2.96
CA ILE A 43 8.53 -7.30 1.77
C ILE A 43 7.53 -7.20 0.63
N ILE A 44 6.23 -7.40 0.88
CA ILE A 44 5.19 -7.28 -0.15
C ILE A 44 5.19 -5.87 -0.76
N LEU A 45 5.28 -4.83 0.07
CA LEU A 45 5.33 -3.44 -0.40
C LEU A 45 6.61 -3.13 -1.19
N LEU A 46 7.76 -3.65 -0.76
CA LEU A 46 9.01 -3.53 -1.51
C LEU A 46 8.90 -4.20 -2.87
N VAL A 47 8.39 -5.43 -2.91
CA VAL A 47 8.15 -6.15 -4.16
C VAL A 47 7.16 -5.37 -5.03
N ASP A 48 6.07 -4.84 -4.49
CA ASP A 48 5.12 -3.99 -5.25
C ASP A 48 5.80 -2.76 -5.86
N LEU A 49 6.73 -2.15 -5.13
CA LEU A 49 7.45 -0.97 -5.58
C LEU A 49 8.46 -1.30 -6.69
N PHE A 50 9.18 -2.42 -6.58
CA PHE A 50 10.18 -2.84 -7.57
C PHE A 50 9.59 -3.63 -8.75
N ASN A 51 8.39 -4.18 -8.60
CA ASN A 51 7.74 -4.94 -9.65
C ASN A 51 7.35 -3.99 -10.78
N LYS A 52 7.77 -4.34 -12.01
CA LYS A 52 7.51 -3.57 -13.23
C LYS A 52 6.05 -3.61 -13.68
N ASN A 53 5.20 -4.35 -12.97
CA ASN A 53 3.76 -4.40 -13.21
C ASN A 53 3.09 -3.10 -12.75
N HIS A 54 3.49 -1.97 -13.33
CA HIS A 54 2.94 -0.68 -12.98
C HIS A 54 1.61 -0.46 -13.68
N ARG A 55 0.63 0.09 -12.97
CA ARG A 55 -0.63 0.53 -13.58
C ARG A 55 -0.44 1.92 -14.16
N VAL A 56 -0.37 2.02 -15.48
CA VAL A 56 -0.39 3.30 -16.19
C VAL A 56 -1.83 3.79 -16.25
N VAL A 57 -2.08 4.99 -15.76
CA VAL A 57 -3.38 5.66 -15.82
C VAL A 57 -3.23 6.89 -16.72
N ARG A 58 -3.90 6.87 -17.87
CA ARG A 58 -4.10 8.07 -18.70
C ARG A 58 -5.12 8.99 -18.06
N ALA A 59 -4.75 10.23 -17.81
CA ALA A 59 -5.64 11.22 -17.24
C ALA A 59 -5.29 12.63 -17.74
N LYS A 60 -6.29 13.51 -17.81
CA LYS A 60 -6.10 14.92 -18.13
C LYS A 60 -5.78 15.69 -16.86
N TYR A 61 -4.69 16.45 -16.86
CA TYR A 61 -4.35 17.29 -15.72
C TYR A 61 -5.31 18.49 -15.65
N VAL A 62 -5.96 18.67 -14.49
CA VAL A 62 -6.99 19.70 -14.28
C VAL A 62 -6.40 20.89 -13.53
N SER A 63 -5.83 20.62 -12.34
CA SER A 63 -5.30 21.67 -11.47
C SER A 63 -4.27 21.13 -10.49
N LYS A 64 -3.45 22.03 -9.95
CA LYS A 64 -2.48 21.77 -8.89
C LYS A 64 -2.85 22.59 -7.67
N TYR A 65 -2.71 21.97 -6.51
CA TYR A 65 -2.75 22.65 -5.23
C TYR A 65 -1.61 22.14 -4.35
N LYS A 66 -0.62 23.00 -4.07
CA LYS A 66 0.60 22.63 -3.34
C LYS A 66 1.28 21.41 -3.98
N ASN A 67 1.38 20.30 -3.24
CA ASN A 67 1.98 19.03 -3.65
C ASN A 67 0.93 18.00 -4.13
N ILE A 68 -0.27 18.45 -4.50
CA ILE A 68 -1.37 17.60 -4.95
C ILE A 68 -1.73 18.02 -6.36
N ILE A 69 -1.82 17.05 -7.26
CA ILE A 69 -2.42 17.23 -8.59
C ILE A 69 -3.80 16.58 -8.62
N TYR A 70 -4.73 17.26 -9.30
CA TYR A 70 -6.04 16.76 -9.60
C TYR A 70 -6.04 16.35 -11.07
N VAL A 71 -6.26 15.06 -11.30
CA VAL A 71 -6.32 14.49 -12.66
C VAL A 71 -7.72 13.99 -12.94
N LEU A 72 -8.23 14.30 -14.12
CA LEU A 72 -9.50 13.80 -14.64
C LEU A 72 -9.23 12.55 -15.47
N LYS A 73 -9.74 11.41 -15.01
CA LYS A 73 -9.67 10.16 -15.76
C LYS A 73 -10.64 10.17 -16.94
N GLU A 74 -10.41 9.29 -17.91
CA GLU A 74 -11.31 9.09 -19.08
C GLU A 74 -12.75 8.74 -18.68
N ASN A 75 -12.95 8.11 -17.52
CA ASN A 75 -14.27 7.79 -16.98
C ASN A 75 -14.99 8.99 -16.31
N GLY A 76 -14.45 10.21 -16.42
CA GLY A 76 -15.01 11.43 -15.84
C GLY A 76 -14.77 11.60 -14.34
N GLN A 77 -14.08 10.67 -13.67
CA GLN A 77 -13.77 10.81 -12.25
C GLN A 77 -12.50 11.63 -12.02
N VAL A 78 -12.55 12.54 -11.04
CA VAL A 78 -11.38 13.29 -10.57
C VAL A 78 -10.65 12.49 -9.49
N LYS A 79 -9.36 12.18 -9.71
CA LYS A 79 -8.49 11.54 -8.72
C LYS A 79 -7.47 12.54 -8.19
N LYS A 80 -7.33 12.61 -6.87
CA LYS A 80 -6.26 13.33 -6.18
C LYS A 80 -5.00 12.46 -6.15
N ILE A 81 -3.87 13.00 -6.58
CA ILE A 81 -2.57 12.32 -6.54
C ILE A 81 -1.58 13.22 -5.82
N ARG A 82 -0.99 12.71 -4.74
CA ARG A 82 0.00 13.44 -3.97
C ARG A 82 1.37 13.18 -4.58
N ILE A 83 2.09 14.25 -4.91
CA ILE A 83 3.43 14.20 -5.48
C ILE A 83 4.42 14.51 -4.37
N PHE A 84 5.41 13.63 -4.19
CA PHE A 84 6.45 13.81 -3.18
C PHE A 84 7.65 14.62 -3.68
N ALA A 85 7.84 14.72 -5.00
CA ALA A 85 8.87 15.54 -5.66
C ALA A 85 8.25 16.82 -6.27
N PRO A 86 8.23 17.95 -5.54
CA PRO A 86 7.52 19.14 -5.98
C PRO A 86 8.18 19.85 -7.19
N GLU A 87 9.45 19.56 -7.48
CA GLU A 87 10.19 20.15 -8.61
C GLU A 87 9.56 19.76 -9.96
N MET A 88 9.04 18.52 -10.05
CA MET A 88 8.31 18.03 -11.23
C MET A 88 7.01 18.83 -11.46
N LEU A 89 6.44 19.43 -10.42
CA LEU A 89 5.16 20.16 -10.50
C LEU A 89 5.25 21.50 -11.24
N HIS A 90 6.44 22.00 -11.54
CA HIS A 90 6.61 23.29 -12.20
C HIS A 90 6.46 23.22 -13.73
N HIS A 91 6.49 22.00 -14.29
CA HIS A 91 6.45 21.79 -15.74
C HIS A 91 5.06 21.42 -16.29
N PHE A 92 4.03 21.30 -15.43
CA PHE A 92 2.68 20.91 -15.85
C PHE A 92 1.80 22.13 -16.11
N SER A 93 1.34 22.28 -17.36
CA SER A 93 0.31 23.24 -17.75
C SER A 93 -1.08 22.61 -17.66
N SER A 94 -2.06 23.37 -17.15
CA SER A 94 -3.46 22.95 -17.07
C SER A 94 -3.97 22.48 -18.44
N HIS A 95 -4.70 21.35 -18.46
CA HIS A 95 -5.27 20.68 -19.64
C HIS A 95 -4.33 19.76 -20.44
N GLN A 96 -3.07 19.56 -20.05
CA GLN A 96 -2.20 18.56 -20.67
C GLN A 96 -2.66 17.13 -20.36
N GLN A 97 -2.50 16.23 -21.32
CA GLN A 97 -2.64 14.80 -21.08
C GLN A 97 -1.41 14.29 -20.35
N VAL A 98 -1.63 13.57 -19.25
CA VAL A 98 -0.56 12.99 -18.44
C VAL A 98 -0.82 11.50 -18.27
N GLU A 99 0.23 10.71 -18.42
CA GLU A 99 0.25 9.31 -18.01
C GLU A 99 0.89 9.23 -16.62
N VAL A 100 0.10 8.76 -15.66
CA VAL A 100 0.56 8.53 -14.29
C VAL A 100 0.77 7.05 -14.08
N THR A 101 2.02 6.67 -13.86
CA THR A 101 2.41 5.31 -13.51
C THR A 101 2.28 5.13 -12.00
N LEU A 102 1.39 4.23 -11.59
CA LEU A 102 1.12 3.89 -10.20
C LEU A 102 1.67 2.50 -9.88
N SER A 103 2.13 2.28 -8.65
CA SER A 103 2.38 0.92 -8.13
C SER A 103 1.07 0.10 -8.13
N ALA A 104 1.17 -1.21 -8.30
CA ALA A 104 -0.02 -2.05 -8.52
C ALA A 104 -0.91 -2.16 -7.28
N ILE A 105 -0.30 -2.31 -6.09
CA ILE A 105 -1.00 -2.58 -4.84
C ILE A 105 -1.18 -1.29 -4.06
N ALA A 106 -0.09 -0.56 -3.79
CA ALA A 106 -0.14 0.65 -2.95
C ALA A 106 -0.67 1.90 -3.69
N GLN A 107 -0.83 1.84 -5.01
CA GLN A 107 -1.25 2.97 -5.87
C GLN A 107 -0.40 4.23 -5.68
N ILE A 108 0.88 4.06 -5.34
CA ILE A 108 1.80 5.16 -5.15
C ILE A 108 2.23 5.67 -6.54
N PRO A 109 2.17 6.99 -6.81
CA PRO A 109 2.68 7.54 -8.05
C PRO A 109 4.19 7.39 -8.12
N MET A 110 4.65 6.62 -9.11
CA MET A 110 6.06 6.35 -9.35
C MET A 110 6.64 7.25 -10.44
N ASN A 111 5.85 7.49 -11.50
CA ASN A 111 6.26 8.35 -12.60
C ASN A 111 5.04 9.10 -13.16
N ILE A 112 5.26 10.31 -13.64
CA ILE A 112 4.26 11.11 -14.33
C ILE A 112 4.94 11.65 -15.58
N ILE A 113 4.48 11.20 -16.74
CA ILE A 113 4.96 11.69 -18.03
C ILE A 113 3.86 12.52 -18.69
N VAL A 114 4.25 13.65 -19.27
CA VAL A 114 3.35 14.41 -20.15
C VAL A 114 3.31 13.67 -21.47
N VAL A 115 2.13 13.28 -21.91
CA VAL A 115 1.95 12.76 -23.26
C VAL A 115 1.84 13.99 -24.15
N GLU A 116 2.93 14.34 -24.82
CA GLU A 116 2.86 15.32 -25.90
C GLU A 116 1.78 14.85 -26.87
N THR A 117 0.77 15.70 -27.05
CA THR A 117 -0.22 15.49 -28.08
C THR A 117 0.52 15.80 -29.37
N ASP A 118 0.93 14.77 -30.12
CA ASP A 118 1.31 14.93 -31.52
C ASP A 118 0.19 15.72 -32.20
N GLY A 119 0.52 16.96 -32.58
CA GLY A 119 -0.48 17.98 -32.81
C GLY A 119 0.09 19.21 -33.52
N ASN A 120 0.69 18.95 -34.69
CA ASN A 120 0.84 19.88 -35.81
C ASN A 120 1.88 21.02 -35.69
#